data_AF-A0A920P0Q4-F1
#
_entry.id   AF-A0A920P0Q4-F1
#
_cell.length_a   1.000
_cell.length_b   1.000
_cell.length_c   1.000
_cell.angle_alpha   90.00
_cell.angle_beta   90.00
_cell.angle_gamma   90.00
#
_symmetry.space_group_name_H-M   'P 1'
#
loop_
_entity.id
_entity.type
_entity.pdbx_description
1 polymer ?
#
loop_
_entity_poly.entity_id
_entity_poly.type
_entity_poly.pdbx_seq_one_letter_code
_entity_poly.pdbx_strand_id
1 'polypeptide(L)' 'MAEFAKDCVHNKINFIGICCGAEAHHVREMSVAIGKKPISMKYMPDMSKHFHHGTDKSLKKVNKEIKY' A
#
# COMPACT_ATOMS: atom_id res chain seq x y z
N MET A 1 -0.14 -1.62 -5.78
CA MET A 1 -0.54 -0.35 -6.46
C MET A 1 0.41 0.82 -6.21
N ALA A 2 1.06 0.92 -5.06
CA ALA A 2 2.08 1.93 -4.79
C ALA A 2 3.23 1.93 -5.82
N GLU A 3 3.87 0.76 -6.05
CA GLU A 3 4.99 0.64 -7.01
C GLU A 3 4.58 1.02 -8.43
N PHE A 4 3.43 0.52 -8.91
CA PHE A 4 2.86 0.92 -10.19
C PHE A 4 2.77 2.45 -10.36
N ALA A 5 2.31 3.18 -9.34
CA ALA A 5 2.21 4.63 -9.42
C ALA A 5 3.58 5.31 -9.47
N LYS A 6 4.59 4.79 -8.75
CA LYS A 6 5.98 5.27 -8.84
C LYS A 6 6.56 5.03 -10.22
N ASP A 7 6.33 3.85 -10.80
CA ASP A 7 6.77 3.49 -12.15
C ASP A 7 6.15 4.41 -13.20
N CYS A 8 4.86 4.72 -13.09
CA CYS A 8 4.20 5.68 -13.97
C CYS A 8 4.85 7.08 -13.90
N VAL A 9 5.12 7.59 -12.69
CA VAL A 9 5.77 8.89 -12.50
C VAL A 9 7.20 8.87 -13.06
N HIS A 10 7.95 7.79 -12.83
CA HIS A 10 9.29 7.59 -13.40
C HIS A 10 9.26 7.66 -14.93
N ASN A 11 8.24 7.07 -15.56
CA ASN A 11 8.02 7.08 -17.01
C ASN A 11 7.28 8.33 -17.53
N LYS A 12 7.14 9.39 -16.71
CA LYS A 12 6.49 10.66 -17.08
C LYS A 12 5.00 10.54 -17.47
N ILE A 13 4.30 9.52 -16.99
CA ILE A 13 2.85 9.37 -17.13
C ILE A 13 2.17 10.25 -16.07
N ASN A 14 1.30 11.16 -16.51
CA ASN A 14 0.67 12.17 -15.64
C ASN A 14 -0.84 11.95 -15.41
N PHE A 15 -1.48 11.05 -16.16
CA PHE A 15 -2.86 10.63 -15.97
C PHE A 15 -2.91 9.13 -15.63
N ILE A 16 -3.02 8.84 -14.34
CA ILE A 16 -2.87 7.48 -13.80
C ILE A 16 -4.19 7.06 -13.15
N GLY A 17 -4.73 5.94 -13.59
CA GLY A 17 -5.97 5.36 -13.06
C GLY A 17 -5.91 3.84 -13.04
N ILE A 18 -7.00 3.25 -12.54
CA ILE A 18 -7.21 1.80 -12.49
C ILE A 18 -8.65 1.51 -12.91
N CYS A 19 -8.85 0.36 -13.55
CA CYS A 19 -10.15 -0.03 -14.11
C CYS A 19 -10.82 -1.09 -13.23
N CYS A 20 -11.20 -2.24 -13.80
CA CYS A 20 -11.82 -3.34 -13.07
C CYS A 20 -10.95 -3.84 -11.90
N GLY A 21 -11.57 -4.12 -10.75
CA GLY A 21 -10.87 -4.50 -9.53
C GLY A 21 -10.31 -3.32 -8.73
N ALA A 22 -10.58 -2.09 -9.17
CA ALA A 22 -10.26 -0.90 -8.39
C ALA A 22 -11.06 -0.84 -7.09
N GLU A 23 -10.37 -0.52 -6.00
CA GLU A 23 -10.97 -0.29 -4.70
C GLU A 23 -10.40 1.00 -4.12
N ALA A 24 -11.08 1.59 -3.14
CA ALA A 24 -10.67 2.87 -2.57
C ALA A 24 -9.24 2.85 -2.01
N HIS A 25 -8.81 1.70 -1.46
CA HIS A 25 -7.47 1.55 -0.91
C HIS A 25 -6.40 1.56 -2.02
N HIS A 26 -6.68 1.01 -3.21
CA HIS A 26 -5.78 1.05 -4.36
C HIS A 26 -5.44 2.50 -4.76
N VAL A 27 -6.46 3.34 -4.93
CA VAL A 27 -6.29 4.76 -5.31
C VAL A 27 -5.59 5.56 -4.21
N ARG A 28 -5.88 5.26 -2.93
CA ARG A 28 -5.18 5.85 -1.78
C ARG A 28 -3.69 5.53 -1.83
N GLU A 29 -3.34 4.25 -1.93
CA GLU A 29 -1.93 3.82 -1.93
C GLU A 29 -1.16 4.40 -3.13
N MET A 30 -1.79 4.48 -4.31
CA MET A 30 -1.19 5.15 -5.48
C MET A 30 -0.88 6.62 -5.19
N SER A 31 -1.84 7.35 -4.58
CA SER A 31 -1.68 8.77 -4.26
C SER A 31 -0.58 9.00 -3.22
N VAL A 32 -0.56 8.18 -2.16
CA VAL A 32 0.45 8.27 -1.10
C VAL A 32 1.84 7.96 -1.64
N ALA A 33 1.97 6.94 -2.50
CA ALA A 33 3.25 6.52 -3.07
C ALA A 33 3.95 7.60 -3.90
N ILE A 34 3.18 8.50 -4.52
CA ILE A 34 3.70 9.64 -5.31
C ILE A 34 3.79 10.94 -4.48
N GLY A 35 3.70 10.85 -3.15
CA GLY A 35 3.89 11.98 -2.23
C GLY A 35 2.64 12.84 -1.98
N LYS A 36 1.45 12.45 -2.46
CA LYS A 36 0.21 13.16 -2.14
C LYS A 36 -0.31 12.77 -0.76
N LYS A 37 -1.15 13.64 -0.19
CA LYS A 37 -1.80 13.43 1.12
C LYS A 37 -3.33 13.42 0.98
N PRO A 38 -3.93 12.34 0.45
CA PRO A 38 -5.39 12.28 0.27
C PRO A 38 -6.12 12.19 1.62
N ILE A 39 -7.37 12.69 1.68
CA ILE A 39 -8.22 12.61 2.88
C ILE A 39 -8.40 11.15 3.35
N SER A 40 -8.36 10.18 2.43
CA SER A 40 -8.47 8.76 2.73
C SER A 40 -7.31 8.19 3.55
N MET A 41 -6.21 8.93 3.76
CA MET A 41 -5.14 8.54 4.69
C MET A 41 -5.63 8.29 6.12
N LYS A 42 -6.76 8.89 6.53
CA LYS A 42 -7.38 8.59 7.83
C LYS A 42 -7.75 7.11 8.01
N TYR A 43 -7.89 6.37 6.92
CA TYR A 43 -8.20 4.93 6.91
C TYR A 43 -6.98 4.07 6.52
N MET A 44 -5.78 4.65 6.52
CA MET A 44 -4.56 3.91 6.22
C MET A 44 -4.27 2.91 7.35
N PRO A 45 -4.05 1.63 7.06
CA PRO A 45 -3.74 0.65 8.08
C PRO A 45 -2.35 0.90 8.65
N ASP A 46 -2.18 0.61 9.94
CA ASP A 46 -0.88 0.54 10.58
C ASP A 46 -0.20 -0.78 10.20
N MET A 47 0.71 -0.70 9.22
CA MET A 47 1.43 -1.89 8.71
C MET A 47 2.33 -2.55 9.75
N SER A 48 2.71 -1.86 10.83
CA SER A 48 3.46 -2.50 11.92
C SER A 48 2.66 -3.62 12.59
N LYS A 49 1.33 -3.57 12.50
CA LYS A 49 0.41 -4.58 13.04
C LYS A 49 -0.05 -5.62 12.02
N HIS A 50 0.47 -5.57 10.79
CA HIS A 50 0.11 -6.54 9.76
C HIS A 50 0.49 -7.96 10.22
N PHE A 51 -0.43 -8.92 10.15
CA PHE A 51 -0.24 -10.23 10.77
C PHE A 51 0.99 -10.98 10.26
N HIS A 52 1.31 -10.80 8.97
CA HIS A 52 2.43 -11.50 8.29
C HIS A 52 3.67 -10.61 8.07
N HIS A 53 3.48 -9.29 7.90
CA HIS A 53 4.54 -8.36 7.48
C HIS A 53 4.85 -7.31 8.55
N GLY A 54 4.11 -7.33 9.66
CA GLY A 54 4.24 -6.35 10.72
C GLY A 54 5.43 -6.64 11.62
N THR A 55 5.81 -5.61 12.36
CA THR A 55 6.95 -5.60 13.29
C THR A 55 6.53 -5.45 14.75
N ASP A 56 5.23 -5.34 15.02
CA ASP A 56 4.68 -5.22 16.38
C ASP A 56 5.08 -6.44 17.24
N LYS A 57 5.45 -6.16 18.50
CA LYS A 57 5.96 -7.16 19.46
C LYS A 57 4.90 -8.20 19.85
N SER A 58 3.62 -7.86 19.73
CA SER A 58 2.50 -8.77 20.01
C SER A 58 2.29 -9.84 18.93
N LEU A 59 2.92 -9.69 17.75
CA LEU A 59 2.77 -10.63 16.64
C LEU A 59 3.48 -11.96 16.93
N LYS A 60 2.72 -13.06 16.81
CA LYS A 60 3.22 -14.43 17.01
C LYS A 60 4.27 -14.78 15.95
N LYS A 61 5.35 -15.44 16.37
CA LYS A 61 6.43 -15.89 15.47
C LYS A 61 5.92 -16.79 14.34
N VAL A 62 5.00 -17.71 14.66
CA VAL A 62 4.38 -18.61 13.67
C VAL A 62 3.70 -17.89 12.51
N ASN A 63 3.22 -16.65 12.69
CA ASN A 63 2.59 -15.88 11.62
C ASN A 63 3.60 -15.22 10.67
N LYS A 64 4.85 -15.07 11.11
CA LYS A 64 5.93 -14.38 10.40
C LYS A 64 6.97 -15.35 9.81
N GLU A 65 6.98 -16.59 10.29
CA GLU A 65 7.84 -17.64 9.77
C GLU A 65 7.24 -18.23 8.48
N ILE A 66 7.97 -18.12 7.37
CA ILE A 66 7.62 -18.83 6.14
C ILE A 66 8.25 -20.22 6.23
N LYS A 67 7.43 -21.25 6.39
CA LYS A 67 7.86 -22.65 6.35
C LYS A 67 7.64 -23.17 4.93
N TYR A 68 8.72 -23.47 4.23
CA TYR A 68 8.71 -24.21 2.96
C TYR A 68 8.98 -25.69 3.23
#